data_AF-A0A9D8T7S2-F1
#
_entry.id   AF-A0A9D8T7S2-F1
#
_cell.length_a   1.000
_cell.length_b   1.000
_cell.length_c   1.000
_cell.angle_alpha   90.00
_cell.angle_beta   90.00
_cell.angle_gamma   90.00
#
_symmetry.space_group_name_H-M   'P 1'
#
loop_
_entity.id
_entity.type
_entity.pdbx_description
1 polymer ?
#
loop_
_entity_poly.entity_id
_entity_poly.type
_entity_poly.pdbx_seq_one_letter_code
_entity_poly.pdbx_strand_id
1 'polypeptide(L)'
;AGLAYGGMYEMYLQPGQGEFYYQWLYYVNPEKCNEAEWMTPGKHYRFLKEYMEYDSKAVEGGIGTVFFIPWTTLYDRLPDAKTEWKLGVVPWVAEGGFTWGSGQVHELNKFGTLKFSGLEKIMPEIKRQLVMAAWGKYKKESGAVLTFWNDEQRGDRKFEAEVLIPLKNKCAEWGKLVKADMDAATVEMLFKEAVPVWNEFQFVVDDLRTQYLQKQLLSE
;
A
#
# COMPACT_ATOMS: atom_id res chain seq x y z
N ALA A 1 10.11 -4.64 -40.14
CA ALA A 1 11.22 -4.08 -39.35
C ALA A 1 10.99 -4.46 -37.90
N GLY A 2 11.88 -5.27 -37.30
CA GLY A 2 11.75 -5.60 -35.89
C GLY A 2 11.97 -4.35 -35.06
N LEU A 3 10.99 -3.97 -34.24
CA LEU A 3 11.14 -2.83 -33.34
C LEU A 3 12.32 -3.14 -32.41
N ALA A 4 13.32 -2.26 -32.37
CA ALA A 4 14.37 -2.34 -31.36
C ALA A 4 13.71 -2.33 -29.98
N TYR A 5 14.18 -3.19 -29.07
CA TYR A 5 13.76 -3.12 -27.68
C TYR A 5 14.07 -1.71 -27.17
N GLY A 6 13.05 -1.04 -26.64
CA GLY A 6 13.22 0.24 -25.98
C GLY A 6 14.07 0.07 -24.72
N GLY A 7 14.62 1.18 -24.22
CA GLY A 7 15.25 1.18 -22.90
C GLY A 7 14.26 0.78 -21.80
N MET A 8 14.78 0.54 -20.60
CA MET A 8 13.97 0.24 -19.42
C MET A 8 14.36 1.15 -18.26
N TYR A 9 13.45 1.35 -17.30
CA TYR A 9 13.77 1.91 -15.99
C TYR A 9 13.68 0.80 -14.96
N GLU A 10 14.74 0.63 -14.19
CA GLU A 10 14.69 -0.12 -12.95
C GLU A 10 14.66 0.87 -11.79
N MET A 11 13.61 0.78 -11.00
CA MET A 11 13.19 1.80 -10.05
C MET A 11 13.10 1.21 -8.66
N TYR A 12 13.42 2.00 -7.64
CA TYR A 12 13.39 1.59 -6.25
C TYR A 12 12.74 2.64 -5.37
N LEU A 13 11.88 2.23 -4.43
CA LEU A 13 11.31 3.11 -3.43
C LEU A 13 11.42 2.48 -2.04
N GLN A 14 12.06 3.17 -1.10
CA GLN A 14 12.11 2.76 0.30
C GLN A 14 11.34 3.80 1.15
N PRO A 15 10.15 3.46 1.67
CA PRO A 15 9.30 4.37 2.43
C PRO A 15 9.70 4.48 3.91
N GLY A 16 11.01 4.64 4.18
CA GLY A 16 11.57 4.72 5.52
C GLY A 16 12.89 3.96 5.68
N GLN A 17 13.78 4.46 6.54
CA GLN A 17 15.06 3.79 6.81
C GLN A 17 14.86 2.47 7.56
N GLY A 18 15.50 1.39 7.08
CA GLY A 18 15.41 0.07 7.71
C GLY A 18 14.13 -0.69 7.39
N GLU A 19 13.23 -0.10 6.61
CA GLU A 19 12.02 -0.74 6.11
C GLU A 19 12.31 -1.53 4.82
N PHE A 20 11.29 -2.26 4.37
CA PHE A 20 11.26 -2.89 3.06
C PHE A 20 11.40 -1.87 1.93
N TYR A 21 11.65 -2.36 0.72
CA TYR A 21 11.70 -1.53 -0.47
C TYR A 21 10.88 -2.16 -1.60
N TYR A 22 10.38 -1.31 -2.48
CA TYR A 22 9.82 -1.69 -3.77
C TYR A 22 10.90 -1.67 -4.82
N GLN A 23 10.82 -2.61 -5.75
CA GLN A 23 11.56 -2.57 -6.99
C GLN A 23 10.62 -2.89 -8.13
N TRP A 24 10.65 -2.07 -9.18
CA TRP A 24 9.93 -2.36 -10.41
C TRP A 24 10.77 -2.04 -11.64
N LEU A 25 10.51 -2.81 -12.69
CA LEU A 25 11.21 -2.81 -13.95
C LEU A 25 10.20 -2.43 -15.03
N TYR A 26 10.32 -1.22 -15.56
CA TYR A 26 9.46 -0.68 -16.60
C TYR A 26 10.18 -0.70 -17.94
N TYR A 27 9.68 -1.47 -18.90
CA TYR A 27 10.13 -1.53 -20.28
C TYR A 27 9.32 -0.57 -21.11
N VAL A 28 9.98 0.29 -21.89
CA VAL A 28 9.30 1.29 -22.72
C VAL A 28 8.71 0.64 -23.99
N ASN A 29 9.42 -0.33 -24.58
CA ASN A 29 8.95 -1.02 -25.78
C ASN A 29 9.49 -2.47 -25.88
N PRO A 30 8.63 -3.50 -25.88
CA PRO A 30 7.19 -3.40 -25.63
C PRO A 30 6.91 -2.86 -24.23
N GLU A 31 5.84 -2.08 -24.09
CA GLU A 31 5.44 -1.50 -22.81
C GLU A 31 5.10 -2.63 -21.82
N LYS A 32 5.81 -2.65 -20.69
CA LYS A 32 5.61 -3.65 -19.64
C LYS A 32 6.16 -3.16 -18.31
N CYS A 33 5.45 -3.37 -17.21
CA CYS A 33 5.97 -3.16 -15.87
C CYS A 33 5.96 -4.48 -15.07
N ASN A 34 7.12 -4.86 -14.54
CA ASN A 34 7.24 -5.98 -13.60
C ASN A 34 7.60 -5.44 -12.23
N GLU A 35 6.98 -5.95 -11.17
CA GLU A 35 7.41 -5.71 -9.80
C GLU A 35 8.18 -6.94 -9.28
N ALA A 36 9.26 -6.71 -8.54
CA ALA A 36 9.93 -7.78 -7.81
C ALA A 36 9.24 -8.03 -6.47
N GLU A 37 8.80 -9.26 -6.24
CA GLU A 37 8.07 -9.67 -5.04
C GLU A 37 9.03 -10.07 -3.91
N TRP A 38 9.78 -9.09 -3.38
CA TRP A 38 10.77 -9.33 -2.32
C TRP A 38 10.17 -9.79 -0.99
N MET A 39 8.87 -9.58 -0.78
CA MET A 39 8.16 -9.96 0.43
C MET A 39 6.75 -10.47 0.11
N THR A 40 6.19 -11.26 1.03
CA THR A 40 4.78 -11.67 0.99
C THR A 40 3.89 -10.52 1.46
N PRO A 41 2.74 -10.25 0.81
CA PRO A 41 1.78 -9.27 1.27
C PRO A 41 1.33 -9.51 2.71
N GLY A 42 1.13 -8.43 3.44
CA GLY A 42 0.66 -8.44 4.82
C GLY A 42 0.19 -7.06 5.24
N LYS A 43 -0.12 -6.89 6.53
CA LYS A 43 -0.67 -5.64 7.08
C LYS A 43 0.15 -4.38 6.80
N HIS A 44 1.45 -4.54 6.56
CA HIS A 44 2.40 -3.46 6.37
C HIS A 44 3.07 -3.47 4.98
N TYR A 45 2.69 -4.40 4.10
CA TYR A 45 3.26 -4.51 2.76
C TYR A 45 2.20 -4.96 1.75
N ARG A 46 2.08 -4.18 0.67
CA ARG A 46 1.17 -4.42 -0.45
C ARG A 46 1.97 -4.36 -1.73
N PHE A 47 1.69 -5.24 -2.68
CA PHE A 47 2.32 -5.19 -3.99
C PHE A 47 1.97 -3.89 -4.71
N LEU A 48 2.99 -3.18 -5.17
CA LEU A 48 2.86 -1.91 -5.87
C LEU A 48 2.11 -2.07 -7.19
N LYS A 49 2.26 -3.20 -7.88
CA LYS A 49 1.60 -3.50 -9.17
C LYS A 49 0.07 -3.46 -9.11
N GLU A 50 -0.53 -3.59 -7.93
CA GLU A 50 -1.99 -3.53 -7.74
C GLU A 50 -2.52 -2.09 -7.64
N TYR A 51 -1.64 -1.11 -7.41
CA TYR A 51 -2.01 0.27 -7.10
C TYR A 51 -1.30 1.31 -7.97
N MET A 52 -0.10 1.01 -8.45
CA MET A 52 0.70 1.95 -9.23
C MET A 52 0.16 2.07 -10.64
N GLU A 53 -0.01 3.32 -11.06
CA GLU A 53 -0.34 3.68 -12.42
C GLU A 53 0.92 4.24 -13.10
N TYR A 54 1.01 4.06 -14.40
CA TYR A 54 2.08 4.64 -15.20
C TYR A 54 1.58 4.96 -16.60
N ASP A 55 2.22 5.94 -17.22
CA ASP A 55 1.99 6.28 -18.63
C ASP A 55 3.30 6.74 -19.27
N SER A 56 3.50 6.35 -20.53
CA SER A 56 4.60 6.84 -21.37
C SER A 56 4.08 7.55 -22.61
N LYS A 57 4.72 8.67 -22.93
CA LYS A 57 4.44 9.45 -24.14
C LYS A 57 5.74 9.94 -24.78
N ALA A 58 5.73 10.05 -26.10
CA ALA A 58 6.78 10.76 -26.81
C ALA A 58 6.75 12.24 -26.41
N VAL A 59 7.91 12.81 -26.15
CA VAL A 59 8.14 14.22 -25.85
C VAL A 59 9.26 14.74 -26.74
N GLU A 60 9.47 16.06 -26.78
CA GLU A 60 10.61 16.61 -27.50
C GLU A 60 11.93 16.01 -26.95
N GLY A 61 12.70 15.36 -27.82
CA GLY A 61 13.97 14.75 -27.46
C GLY A 61 13.92 13.34 -26.85
N GLY A 62 12.74 12.71 -26.73
CA GLY A 62 12.68 11.32 -26.25
C GLY A 62 11.30 10.83 -25.81
N ILE A 63 11.29 10.01 -24.76
CA ILE A 63 10.08 9.46 -24.15
C ILE A 63 10.05 9.88 -22.68
N GLY A 64 8.93 10.45 -22.25
CA GLY A 64 8.66 10.74 -20.86
C GLY A 64 7.80 9.62 -20.27
N THR A 65 8.17 9.16 -19.07
CA THR A 65 7.37 8.20 -18.29
C THR A 65 6.99 8.81 -16.96
N VAL A 66 5.72 8.72 -16.61
CA VAL A 66 5.19 9.14 -15.30
C VAL A 66 4.77 7.90 -14.54
N PHE A 67 5.11 7.84 -13.25
CA PHE A 67 4.62 6.84 -12.31
C PHE A 67 3.80 7.55 -11.24
N PHE A 68 2.64 7.01 -10.92
CA PHE A 68 1.77 7.46 -9.85
C PHE A 68 1.59 6.34 -8.83
N ILE A 69 2.02 6.59 -7.60
CA ILE A 69 1.88 5.67 -6.46
C ILE A 69 0.93 6.34 -5.46
N PRO A 70 -0.28 5.81 -5.26
CA PRO A 70 -1.24 6.44 -4.36
C PRO A 70 -0.87 6.21 -2.90
N TRP A 71 -1.20 7.18 -2.04
CA TRP A 71 -0.98 7.06 -0.59
C TRP A 71 -1.71 5.87 0.04
N THR A 72 -2.75 5.33 -0.60
CA THR A 72 -3.47 4.15 -0.12
C THR A 72 -2.58 2.91 -0.05
N THR A 73 -1.57 2.80 -0.93
CA THR A 73 -0.58 1.71 -0.89
C THR A 73 0.30 1.78 0.35
N LEU A 74 0.60 3.01 0.80
CA LEU A 74 1.57 3.34 1.85
C LEU A 74 0.90 4.06 3.04
N TYR A 75 -0.38 3.78 3.31
CA TYR A 75 -1.14 4.57 4.28
C TYR A 75 -0.56 4.51 5.69
N ASP A 76 0.14 3.43 6.04
CA ASP A 76 0.80 3.20 7.32
C ASP A 76 2.29 3.58 7.30
N ARG A 77 2.74 4.20 6.22
CA ARG A 77 4.09 4.70 6.00
C ARG A 77 4.04 6.07 5.35
N LEU A 78 3.20 6.98 5.86
CA LEU A 78 3.18 8.36 5.35
C LEU A 78 4.47 9.09 5.73
N PRO A 79 5.00 9.98 4.87
CA PRO A 79 6.22 10.71 5.17
C PRO A 79 5.99 11.69 6.32
N ASP A 80 7.00 11.84 7.17
CA ASP A 80 7.06 12.86 8.20
C ASP A 80 8.46 13.47 8.28
N ALA A 81 8.65 14.45 9.18
CA ALA A 81 9.93 15.16 9.32
C ALA A 81 11.09 14.26 9.82
N LYS A 82 10.80 13.06 10.31
CA LYS A 82 11.77 12.13 10.90
C LYS A 82 12.09 10.95 9.98
N THR A 83 11.25 10.71 8.99
CA THR A 83 11.34 9.54 8.11
C THR A 83 12.10 9.91 6.85
N GLU A 84 13.23 9.24 6.62
CA GLU A 84 14.01 9.38 5.40
C GLU A 84 13.56 8.36 4.36
N TRP A 85 13.14 8.85 3.19
CA TRP A 85 12.75 8.01 2.07
C TRP A 85 13.88 7.94 1.04
N LYS A 86 14.01 6.79 0.37
CA LYS A 86 14.98 6.58 -0.72
C LYS A 86 14.27 6.33 -2.03
N LEU A 87 14.79 6.95 -3.10
CA LEU A 87 14.38 6.70 -4.48
C LEU A 87 15.61 6.40 -5.33
N GLY A 88 15.62 5.22 -5.94
CA GLY A 88 16.63 4.81 -6.92
C GLY A 88 16.01 4.79 -8.31
N VAL A 89 16.74 5.33 -9.29
CA VAL A 89 16.34 5.30 -10.70
C VAL A 89 17.54 4.82 -11.51
N VAL A 90 17.38 3.72 -12.23
CA VAL A 90 18.39 3.13 -13.10
C VAL A 90 17.83 3.04 -14.52
N PRO A 91 18.11 4.02 -15.40
CA PRO A 91 17.81 3.88 -16.80
C PRO A 91 18.79 2.90 -17.45
N TRP A 92 18.27 1.86 -18.07
CA TRP A 92 19.00 0.93 -18.93
C TRP A 92 18.75 1.30 -20.38
N VAL A 93 19.79 1.75 -21.07
CA VAL A 93 19.81 2.05 -22.51
C VAL A 93 20.72 1.05 -23.23
N ALA A 94 20.76 1.10 -24.56
CA ALA A 94 21.52 0.14 -25.37
C ALA A 94 23.02 0.12 -25.00
N GLU A 95 23.56 1.26 -24.59
CA GLU A 95 24.96 1.46 -24.21
C GLU A 95 25.26 1.08 -22.74
N GLY A 96 24.24 0.69 -21.96
CA GLY A 96 24.38 0.28 -20.57
C GLY A 96 23.43 1.01 -19.61
N GLY A 97 23.67 0.83 -18.31
CA GLY A 97 22.88 1.45 -17.24
C GLY A 97 23.65 2.57 -16.54
N PHE A 98 22.93 3.58 -16.09
CA PHE A 98 23.44 4.58 -15.16
C PHE A 98 22.45 4.76 -14.00
N THR A 99 22.88 5.32 -12.87
CA THR A 99 22.06 5.39 -11.67
C THR A 99 21.94 6.82 -11.18
N TRP A 100 20.74 7.24 -10.82
CA TRP A 100 20.52 8.44 -10.02
C TRP A 100 20.68 8.10 -8.53
N GLY A 101 21.77 8.58 -7.92
CA GLY A 101 22.27 8.14 -6.62
C GLY A 101 23.74 7.72 -6.72
N SER A 102 24.25 6.91 -5.78
CA SER A 102 25.60 6.34 -5.86
C SER A 102 25.59 4.81 -5.82
N GLY A 103 26.35 4.18 -6.73
CA GLY A 103 26.90 2.82 -6.64
C GLY A 103 25.95 1.62 -6.50
N GLN A 104 26.03 0.69 -7.46
CA GLN A 104 25.46 -0.66 -7.48
C GLN A 104 23.96 -0.82 -7.21
N VAL A 105 23.36 -1.71 -7.99
CA VAL A 105 21.99 -2.17 -7.81
C VAL A 105 21.86 -2.81 -6.41
N HIS A 106 20.74 -2.58 -5.72
CA HIS A 106 20.45 -3.04 -4.34
C HIS A 106 21.26 -2.40 -3.19
N GLU A 107 22.10 -1.40 -3.43
CA GLU A 107 22.71 -0.60 -2.35
C GLU A 107 21.80 0.56 -1.92
N LEU A 108 20.61 0.24 -1.39
CA LEU A 108 19.52 1.20 -1.12
C LEU A 108 19.94 2.45 -0.33
N ASN A 109 20.86 2.29 0.64
CA ASN A 109 21.36 3.38 1.48
C ASN A 109 22.06 4.49 0.68
N LYS A 110 22.51 4.16 -0.54
CA LYS A 110 23.22 5.07 -1.43
C LYS A 110 22.35 5.69 -2.51
N PHE A 111 21.07 5.34 -2.55
CA PHE A 111 20.09 5.98 -3.44
C PHE A 111 19.76 7.41 -3.03
N GLY A 112 19.14 8.14 -3.97
CA GLY A 112 18.68 9.50 -3.76
C GLY A 112 17.74 9.58 -2.55
N THR A 113 17.84 10.68 -1.80
CA THR A 113 16.98 10.92 -0.63
C THR A 113 15.79 11.79 -1.03
N LEU A 114 14.58 11.32 -0.76
CA LEU A 114 13.35 12.07 -0.99
C LEU A 114 13.02 12.92 0.24
N LYS A 115 12.86 14.22 0.03
CA LYS A 115 12.38 15.17 1.05
C LYS A 115 11.08 15.81 0.57
N PHE A 116 9.99 15.51 1.26
CA PHE A 116 8.68 16.06 0.96
C PHE A 116 8.54 17.44 1.57
N SER A 117 8.33 18.46 0.74
CA SER A 117 8.16 19.84 1.19
C SER A 117 6.68 20.22 1.24
N GLY A 118 6.26 20.91 2.31
CA GLY A 118 4.88 21.37 2.47
C GLY A 118 3.87 20.27 2.80
N LEU A 119 4.35 19.05 3.10
CA LEU A 119 3.50 17.89 3.36
C LEU A 119 2.67 18.10 4.63
N GLU A 120 3.20 18.78 5.63
CA GLU A 120 2.52 19.12 6.88
C GLU A 120 1.23 19.90 6.66
N LYS A 121 1.18 20.74 5.61
CA LYS A 121 0.00 21.55 5.28
C LYS A 121 -1.10 20.73 4.60
N ILE A 122 -0.72 19.71 3.84
CA ILE A 122 -1.65 18.86 3.08
C ILE A 122 -1.98 17.54 3.77
N MET A 123 -1.25 17.19 4.83
CA MET A 123 -1.44 15.93 5.57
C MET A 123 -2.88 15.72 6.06
N PRO A 124 -3.60 16.74 6.59
CA PRO A 124 -4.99 16.55 6.98
C PRO A 124 -5.89 16.12 5.80
N GLU A 125 -5.62 16.64 4.60
CA GLU A 125 -6.38 16.30 3.39
C GLU A 125 -6.02 14.89 2.88
N ILE A 126 -4.73 14.53 2.91
CA ILE A 126 -4.28 13.16 2.60
C ILE A 126 -4.99 12.17 3.53
N LYS A 127 -4.99 12.40 4.84
CA LYS A 127 -5.65 11.52 5.81
C LYS A 127 -7.16 11.44 5.59
N ARG A 128 -7.83 12.55 5.27
CA ARG A 128 -9.27 12.56 4.94
C ARG A 128 -9.55 11.63 3.75
N GLN A 129 -8.76 11.76 2.68
CA GLN A 129 -8.91 10.90 1.50
C GLN A 129 -8.64 9.43 1.82
N LEU A 130 -7.63 9.14 2.65
CA LEU A 130 -7.32 7.78 3.10
C LEU A 130 -8.45 7.18 3.94
N VAL A 131 -9.08 7.96 4.83
CA VAL A 131 -10.27 7.53 5.59
C VAL A 131 -11.42 7.15 4.66
N MET A 132 -11.71 8.01 3.67
CA MET A 132 -12.77 7.75 2.69
C MET A 132 -12.47 6.52 1.82
N ALA A 133 -11.23 6.40 1.34
CA ALA A 133 -10.78 5.28 0.52
C ALA A 133 -10.81 3.96 1.30
N ALA A 134 -10.31 3.94 2.54
CA ALA A 134 -10.30 2.76 3.39
C ALA A 134 -11.73 2.29 3.71
N TRP A 135 -12.64 3.20 4.02
CA TRP A 135 -14.06 2.85 4.22
C TRP A 135 -14.70 2.29 2.94
N GLY A 136 -14.37 2.86 1.78
CA GLY A 136 -14.78 2.34 0.47
C GLY A 136 -14.29 0.91 0.23
N LYS A 137 -12.99 0.67 0.48
CA LYS A 137 -12.35 -0.65 0.38
C LYS A 137 -13.02 -1.66 1.30
N TYR A 138 -13.18 -1.33 2.59
CA TYR A 138 -13.85 -2.19 3.56
C TYR A 138 -15.24 -2.61 3.08
N LYS A 139 -16.08 -1.67 2.67
CA LYS A 139 -17.44 -1.99 2.18
C LYS A 139 -17.43 -2.94 0.98
N LYS A 140 -16.44 -2.80 0.09
CA LYS A 140 -16.30 -3.63 -1.10
C LYS A 140 -15.86 -5.06 -0.75
N GLU A 141 -14.91 -5.19 0.19
CA GLU A 141 -14.18 -6.44 0.42
C GLU A 141 -14.69 -7.24 1.62
N SER A 142 -15.25 -6.59 2.65
CA SER A 142 -15.65 -7.25 3.90
C SER A 142 -16.74 -8.30 3.69
N GLY A 143 -17.59 -8.12 2.68
CA GLY A 143 -18.73 -9.01 2.41
C GLY A 143 -18.32 -10.47 2.20
N ALA A 144 -17.26 -10.71 1.42
CA ALA A 144 -16.75 -12.07 1.17
C ALA A 144 -16.23 -12.72 2.46
N VAL A 145 -15.47 -11.97 3.26
CA VAL A 145 -14.92 -12.43 4.56
C VAL A 145 -16.03 -12.80 5.53
N LEU A 146 -17.01 -11.92 5.69
CA LEU A 146 -18.16 -12.14 6.57
C LEU A 146 -19.00 -13.34 6.13
N THR A 147 -19.19 -13.51 4.81
CA THR A 147 -19.97 -14.62 4.26
C THR A 147 -19.28 -15.96 4.50
N PHE A 148 -17.96 -16.02 4.35
CA PHE A 148 -17.17 -17.22 4.59
C PHE A 148 -17.34 -17.76 6.02
N TRP A 149 -17.25 -16.89 7.03
CA TRP A 149 -17.32 -17.32 8.42
C TRP A 149 -18.73 -17.69 8.91
N ASN A 150 -19.77 -17.18 8.25
CA ASN A 150 -21.17 -17.55 8.50
C ASN A 150 -21.60 -18.87 7.82
N ASP A 151 -20.77 -19.40 6.91
CA ASP A 151 -21.09 -20.62 6.17
C ASP A 151 -21.28 -21.82 7.13
N GLU A 152 -22.37 -22.56 6.94
CA GLU A 152 -22.74 -23.69 7.80
C GLU A 152 -21.76 -24.86 7.78
N GLN A 153 -21.09 -25.05 6.65
CA GLN A 153 -20.27 -26.23 6.39
C GLN A 153 -18.78 -25.94 6.55
N ARG A 154 -18.36 -24.71 6.20
CA ARG A 154 -16.95 -24.31 6.13
C ARG A 154 -16.56 -23.24 7.14
N GLY A 155 -17.53 -22.52 7.71
CA GLY A 155 -17.31 -21.42 8.64
C GLY A 155 -17.15 -21.86 10.10
N ASP A 156 -17.14 -20.87 10.99
CA ASP A 156 -17.16 -21.06 12.44
C ASP A 156 -18.14 -20.06 13.04
N ARG A 157 -19.39 -20.50 13.21
CA ARG A 157 -20.50 -19.67 13.70
C ARG A 157 -20.29 -19.12 15.10
N LYS A 158 -19.54 -19.82 15.96
CA LYS A 158 -19.24 -19.32 17.31
C LYS A 158 -18.24 -18.18 17.23
N PHE A 159 -17.15 -18.37 16.48
CA PHE A 159 -16.19 -17.30 16.22
C PHE A 159 -16.85 -16.10 15.53
N GLU A 160 -17.72 -16.36 14.56
CA GLU A 160 -18.47 -15.31 13.88
C GLU A 160 -19.30 -14.49 14.88
N ALA A 161 -20.14 -15.16 15.68
CA ALA A 161 -21.04 -14.51 16.62
C ALA A 161 -20.29 -13.75 17.74
N GLU A 162 -19.26 -14.36 18.30
CA GLU A 162 -18.56 -13.83 19.47
C GLU A 162 -17.48 -12.78 19.13
N VAL A 163 -16.90 -12.84 17.93
CA VAL A 163 -15.74 -12.01 17.56
C VAL A 163 -16.00 -11.18 16.30
N LEU A 164 -16.48 -11.80 15.23
CA LEU A 164 -16.59 -11.14 13.93
C LEU A 164 -17.75 -10.13 13.87
N ILE A 165 -18.92 -10.47 14.43
CA ILE A 165 -20.08 -9.56 14.50
C ILE A 165 -19.74 -8.30 15.32
N PRO A 166 -19.14 -8.38 16.52
CA PRO A 166 -18.67 -7.19 17.24
C PRO A 166 -17.69 -6.33 16.43
N LEU A 167 -16.73 -6.94 15.74
CA LEU A 167 -15.78 -6.21 14.89
C LEU A 167 -16.49 -5.50 13.74
N LYS A 168 -17.43 -6.19 13.05
CA LYS A 168 -18.25 -5.60 11.98
C LYS A 168 -19.05 -4.41 12.49
N ASN A 169 -19.70 -4.54 13.64
CA ASN A 169 -20.48 -3.45 14.24
C ASN A 169 -19.59 -2.26 14.57
N LYS A 170 -18.41 -2.50 15.14
CA LYS A 170 -17.42 -1.44 15.41
C LYS A 170 -16.98 -0.73 14.13
N CYS A 171 -16.71 -1.49 13.05
CA CYS A 171 -16.39 -0.92 11.75
C CYS A 171 -17.53 -0.07 11.18
N ALA A 172 -18.79 -0.51 11.36
CA ALA A 172 -19.95 0.23 10.93
C ALA A 172 -20.16 1.53 11.74
N GLU A 173 -19.94 1.51 13.06
CA GLU A 173 -20.01 2.73 13.89
C GLU A 173 -19.00 3.78 13.45
N TRP A 174 -17.74 3.39 13.20
CA TRP A 174 -16.76 4.28 12.59
C TRP A 174 -17.21 4.78 11.22
N GLY A 175 -17.81 3.90 10.40
CA GLY A 175 -18.30 4.22 9.07
C GLY A 175 -19.39 5.29 9.05
N LYS A 176 -20.20 5.41 10.12
CA LYS A 176 -21.21 6.49 10.27
C LYS A 176 -20.59 7.88 10.38
N LEU A 177 -19.33 7.96 10.82
CA LEU A 177 -18.61 9.22 10.97
C LEU A 177 -17.98 9.68 9.64
N VAL A 178 -17.92 8.81 8.62
CA VAL A 178 -17.27 9.11 7.34
C VAL A 178 -18.17 9.99 6.47
N LYS A 179 -17.78 11.25 6.33
CA LYS A 179 -18.47 12.28 5.53
C LYS A 179 -17.47 13.25 4.89
N ALA A 180 -17.87 13.93 3.81
CA ALA A 180 -16.97 14.85 3.09
C ALA A 180 -16.45 15.98 3.99
N ASP A 181 -17.28 16.46 4.92
CA ASP A 181 -17.07 17.58 5.84
C ASP A 181 -16.60 17.16 7.25
N MET A 182 -15.96 15.99 7.43
CA MET A 182 -15.39 15.59 8.72
C MET A 182 -14.48 16.68 9.31
N ASP A 183 -14.56 16.93 10.61
CA ASP A 183 -13.57 17.78 11.28
C ASP A 183 -12.21 17.06 11.41
N ALA A 184 -11.16 17.83 11.72
CA ALA A 184 -9.79 17.30 11.80
C ALA A 184 -9.63 16.25 12.91
N ALA A 185 -10.32 16.39 14.04
CA ALA A 185 -10.21 15.45 15.16
C ALA A 185 -10.81 14.09 14.79
N THR A 186 -11.94 14.10 14.09
CA THR A 186 -12.61 12.92 13.56
C THR A 186 -11.74 12.23 12.52
N VAL A 187 -11.14 12.98 11.59
CA VAL A 187 -10.21 12.42 10.59
C VAL A 187 -9.03 11.75 11.27
N GLU A 188 -8.39 12.40 12.24
CA GLU A 188 -7.24 11.83 12.94
C GLU A 188 -7.59 10.56 13.74
N MET A 189 -8.73 10.55 14.42
CA MET A 189 -9.21 9.35 15.14
C MET A 189 -9.47 8.20 14.18
N LEU A 190 -10.23 8.44 13.11
CA LEU A 190 -10.55 7.40 12.12
C LEU A 190 -9.28 6.91 11.41
N PHE A 191 -8.37 7.82 11.06
CA PHE A 191 -7.10 7.46 10.43
C PHE A 191 -6.24 6.58 11.35
N LYS A 192 -6.20 6.87 12.65
CA LYS A 192 -5.42 6.09 13.61
C LYS A 192 -6.05 4.73 13.95
N GLU A 193 -7.36 4.70 14.13
CA GLU A 193 -8.05 3.53 14.72
C GLU A 193 -8.78 2.68 13.67
N ALA A 194 -9.48 3.32 12.73
CA ALA A 194 -10.37 2.64 11.79
C ALA A 194 -9.66 2.26 10.49
N VAL A 195 -8.83 3.13 9.93
CA VAL A 195 -8.13 2.89 8.64
C VAL A 195 -7.29 1.61 8.65
N PRO A 196 -6.47 1.31 9.68
CA PRO A 196 -5.72 0.05 9.72
C PRO A 196 -6.63 -1.18 9.72
N VAL A 197 -7.79 -1.11 10.39
CA VAL A 197 -8.75 -2.22 10.46
C VAL A 197 -9.49 -2.38 9.15
N TRP A 198 -9.90 -1.30 8.51
CA TRP A 198 -10.62 -1.31 7.25
C TRP A 198 -9.75 -1.78 6.09
N ASN A 199 -8.51 -1.27 5.99
CA ASN A 199 -7.62 -1.65 4.90
C ASN A 199 -7.16 -3.11 5.00
N GLU A 200 -7.03 -3.64 6.22
CA GLU A 200 -6.46 -4.96 6.50
C GLU A 200 -7.49 -5.92 7.10
N PHE A 201 -8.77 -5.74 6.78
CA PHE A 201 -9.86 -6.44 7.45
C PHE A 201 -9.67 -7.95 7.47
N GLN A 202 -9.29 -8.57 6.35
CA GLN A 202 -9.02 -10.01 6.28
C GLN A 202 -7.92 -10.43 7.27
N PHE A 203 -6.75 -9.76 7.25
CA PHE A 203 -5.65 -10.06 8.16
C PHE A 203 -6.01 -9.80 9.64
N VAL A 204 -6.86 -8.81 9.92
CA VAL A 204 -7.37 -8.58 11.28
C VAL A 204 -8.25 -9.75 11.73
N VAL A 205 -9.11 -10.26 10.84
CA VAL A 205 -9.96 -11.43 11.14
C VAL A 205 -9.11 -12.69 11.35
N ASP A 206 -8.09 -12.92 10.54
CA ASP A 206 -7.19 -14.08 10.68
C ASP A 206 -6.40 -14.06 12.00
N ASP A 207 -5.93 -12.90 12.43
CA ASP A 207 -5.28 -12.74 13.74
C ASP A 207 -6.25 -12.99 14.88
N LEU A 208 -7.46 -12.44 14.81
CA LEU A 208 -8.50 -12.66 15.81
C LEU A 208 -8.91 -14.13 15.88
N ARG A 209 -8.96 -14.82 14.74
CA ARG A 209 -9.23 -16.25 14.68
C ARG A 209 -8.14 -17.04 15.36
N THR A 210 -6.88 -16.71 15.09
CA THR A 210 -5.72 -17.33 15.74
C THR A 210 -5.79 -17.15 17.25
N GLN A 211 -6.04 -15.93 17.74
CA GLN A 211 -6.17 -15.64 19.16
C GLN A 211 -7.35 -16.38 19.82
N TYR A 212 -8.48 -16.46 19.13
CA TYR A 212 -9.66 -17.18 19.62
C TYR A 212 -9.38 -18.68 19.79
N LEU A 213 -8.73 -19.30 18.80
CA LEU A 213 -8.33 -20.71 18.87
C LEU A 213 -7.28 -20.96 19.96
N GLN A 214 -6.28 -20.09 20.07
CA GLN A 214 -5.25 -20.18 21.12
C GLN A 214 -5.88 -20.12 22.51
N LYS A 215 -6.84 -19.21 22.75
CA LYS A 215 -7.56 -19.16 24.01
C LYS A 215 -8.26 -20.48 24.27
N GLN A 216 -9.01 -21.02 23.32
CA GLN A 216 -9.72 -22.30 23.51
C GLN A 216 -8.80 -23.49 23.77
N LEU A 217 -7.60 -23.51 23.17
CA LEU A 217 -6.64 -24.61 23.34
C LEU A 217 -5.78 -24.49 24.60
N LEU A 218 -5.54 -23.27 25.10
CA LEU A 218 -4.65 -23.00 26.23
C LEU A 218 -5.39 -22.64 27.53
N SER A 219 -6.72 -22.56 27.50
CA SER A 219 -7.55 -22.46 28.71
C SER A 219 -8.03 -23.85 29.15
N GLU A 220 -7.10 -24.60 29.75
CA GLU A 220 -7.41 -25.64 30.75
C GLU A 220 -7.29 -25.04 32.16
#